data_AF-A0A529K1P4-F1
#
_entry.id   AF-A0A529K1P4-F1
#
_cell.length_a   1.000
_cell.length_b   1.000
_cell.length_c   1.000
_cell.angle_alpha   90.00
_cell.angle_beta   90.00
_cell.angle_gamma   90.00
#
_symmetry.space_group_name_H-M   'P 1'
#
loop_
_entity.id
_entity.type
_entity.pdbx_description
1 polymer ?
#
loop_
_entity_poly.entity_id
_entity_poly.type
_entity_poly.pdbx_seq_one_letter_code
_entity_poly.pdbx_strand_id
1 'polypeptide(L)'
;GIRAIDANAARIVLVVGAEQMTTTSGAEIGKNLLKASYLPEEGDTPAGFAGVFGKIAQAYFQRYGDQSDALAMIAAKNHKNGVDNPYAQMRKDFGYEFCRHESEKNPFVAGPLKRTDCSLVSDGAAALVLADTATALKMRRAVAFRANEHVQDFLPMSKRDILAFEGCEHAWNQALKKAGVTLDDLSFVETHDCFTIAELIEYE
;
A
#
# COMPACT_ATOMS: atom_id res chain seq x y z
N GLY A 1 0.27 -6.64 19.31
CA GLY A 1 1.32 -5.85 19.97
C GLY A 1 0.74 -4.84 20.94
N ILE A 2 0.26 -3.71 20.44
CA ILE A 2 -0.24 -2.56 21.24
C ILE A 2 -1.26 -2.98 22.30
N ARG A 3 -2.31 -3.71 21.93
CA ARG A 3 -3.34 -4.20 22.88
C ARG A 3 -2.78 -5.00 24.07
N ALA A 4 -1.69 -5.75 23.88
CA ALA A 4 -1.06 -6.51 24.96
C ALA A 4 -0.32 -5.59 25.95
N ILE A 5 0.24 -4.49 25.46
CA ILE A 5 0.85 -3.44 26.30
C ILE A 5 -0.23 -2.66 27.04
N ASP A 6 -1.28 -2.23 26.34
CA ASP A 6 -2.39 -1.48 26.94
C ASP A 6 -3.11 -2.26 28.04
N ALA A 7 -3.25 -3.58 27.87
CA ALA A 7 -3.82 -4.47 28.86
C ALA A 7 -2.87 -4.82 30.03
N ASN A 8 -1.65 -4.26 30.05
CA ASN A 8 -0.56 -4.60 30.96
C ASN A 8 -0.17 -6.10 30.95
N ALA A 9 -0.51 -6.82 29.88
CA ALA A 9 -0.16 -8.23 29.70
C ALA A 9 1.29 -8.42 29.23
N ALA A 10 1.88 -7.38 28.63
CA ALA A 10 3.28 -7.36 28.22
C ALA A 10 3.87 -5.94 28.39
N ARG A 11 5.16 -5.87 28.68
CA ARG A 11 5.91 -4.59 28.75
C ARG A 11 6.72 -4.29 27.51
N ILE A 12 7.18 -5.34 26.83
CA ILE A 12 7.93 -5.30 25.58
C ILE A 12 7.34 -6.37 24.68
N VAL A 13 7.06 -6.02 23.42
CA VAL A 13 6.55 -6.94 22.40
C VAL A 13 7.38 -6.79 21.13
N LEU A 14 7.92 -7.89 20.63
CA LEU A 14 8.52 -7.95 19.30
C LEU A 14 7.42 -8.21 18.26
N VAL A 15 7.35 -7.36 17.24
CA VAL A 15 6.49 -7.53 16.06
C VAL A 15 7.39 -7.76 14.86
N VAL A 16 7.12 -8.82 14.10
CA VAL A 16 7.87 -9.18 12.89
C VAL A 16 6.88 -9.41 11.75
N GLY A 17 7.17 -8.81 10.60
CA GLY A 17 6.56 -9.15 9.32
C GLY A 17 7.65 -9.67 8.39
N ALA A 18 7.37 -10.74 7.66
CA ALA A 18 8.30 -11.32 6.70
C ALA A 18 7.52 -11.97 5.56
N GLU A 19 8.09 -11.95 4.36
CA GLU A 19 7.49 -12.58 3.18
C GLU A 19 8.60 -13.10 2.25
N GLN A 20 8.33 -14.25 1.60
CA GLN A 20 9.22 -14.85 0.60
C GLN A 20 8.39 -15.22 -0.63
N MET A 21 8.59 -14.49 -1.72
CA MET A 21 7.82 -14.64 -2.96
C MET A 21 8.66 -15.20 -4.11
N THR A 22 9.95 -14.86 -4.19
CA THR A 22 10.74 -15.12 -5.42
C THR A 22 11.06 -16.59 -5.69
N THR A 23 10.80 -17.49 -4.73
CA THR A 23 10.89 -18.95 -4.94
C THR A 23 9.68 -19.53 -5.67
N THR A 24 8.66 -18.71 -5.93
CA THR A 24 7.40 -19.11 -6.56
C THR A 24 7.32 -18.51 -7.97
N SER A 25 6.69 -19.22 -8.92
CA SER A 25 6.52 -18.70 -10.28
C SER A 25 5.59 -17.48 -10.30
N GLY A 26 5.78 -16.55 -11.24
CA GLY A 26 4.94 -15.34 -11.34
C GLY A 26 3.44 -15.63 -11.47
N ALA A 27 3.07 -16.70 -12.17
CA ALA A 27 1.67 -17.13 -12.30
C ALA A 27 1.08 -17.62 -10.97
N GLU A 28 1.86 -18.36 -10.17
CA GLU A 28 1.44 -18.81 -8.85
C GLU A 28 1.42 -17.68 -7.83
N ILE A 29 2.37 -16.74 -7.89
CA ILE A 29 2.34 -15.50 -7.09
C ILE A 29 1.03 -14.75 -7.36
N GLY A 30 0.67 -14.54 -8.63
CA GLY A 30 -0.58 -13.86 -8.99
C GLY A 30 -1.82 -14.55 -8.43
N LYS A 31 -1.87 -15.89 -8.46
CA LYS A 31 -2.96 -16.69 -7.85
C LYS A 31 -2.98 -16.60 -6.32
N ASN A 32 -1.81 -16.57 -5.69
CA ASN A 32 -1.70 -16.48 -4.23
C ASN A 32 -2.13 -15.10 -3.73
N LEU A 33 -1.67 -14.03 -4.38
CA LEU A 33 -2.07 -12.65 -4.05
C LEU A 33 -3.58 -12.43 -4.27
N LEU A 34 -4.18 -13.04 -5.29
CA LEU A 34 -5.62 -12.95 -5.54
C LEU A 34 -6.48 -13.48 -4.38
N LYS A 35 -5.93 -14.29 -3.47
CA LYS A 35 -6.63 -14.74 -2.26
C LYS A 35 -6.92 -13.61 -1.27
N ALA A 36 -6.33 -12.43 -1.47
CA ALA A 36 -6.72 -11.21 -0.75
C ALA A 36 -8.04 -10.59 -1.27
N SER A 37 -8.61 -11.11 -2.36
CA SER A 37 -9.92 -10.72 -2.89
C SER A 37 -11.02 -11.72 -2.51
N TYR A 38 -12.29 -11.38 -2.76
CA TYR A 38 -13.41 -12.29 -2.56
C TYR A 38 -13.52 -13.28 -3.73
N LEU A 39 -12.77 -14.38 -3.61
CA LEU A 39 -12.60 -15.39 -4.67
C LEU A 39 -13.90 -15.86 -5.38
N PRO A 40 -15.08 -16.00 -4.74
CA PRO A 40 -16.29 -16.36 -5.46
C PRO A 40 -16.69 -15.38 -6.58
N GLU A 41 -16.29 -14.11 -6.48
CA GLU A 41 -16.59 -13.07 -7.47
C GLU A 41 -15.34 -12.69 -8.29
N GLU A 42 -14.17 -12.60 -7.65
CA GLU A 42 -12.95 -12.12 -8.31
C GLU A 42 -11.93 -13.22 -8.66
N GLY A 43 -12.19 -14.48 -8.32
CA GLY A 43 -11.24 -15.59 -8.49
C GLY A 43 -10.78 -15.86 -9.91
N ASP A 44 -11.61 -15.49 -10.91
CA ASP A 44 -11.30 -15.63 -12.34
C ASP A 44 -10.82 -14.32 -12.97
N THR A 45 -10.45 -13.31 -12.17
CA THR A 45 -9.98 -12.02 -12.68
C THR A 45 -8.70 -12.20 -13.54
N PRO A 46 -8.72 -11.80 -14.83
CA PRO A 46 -7.53 -11.86 -15.68
C PRO A 46 -6.37 -11.07 -15.06
N ALA A 47 -5.13 -11.54 -15.21
CA ALA A 47 -3.94 -10.96 -14.57
C ALA A 47 -3.96 -10.99 -13.02
N GLY A 48 -4.87 -11.76 -12.41
CA GLY A 48 -4.91 -11.97 -10.96
C GLY A 48 -5.17 -10.69 -10.19
N PHE A 49 -4.43 -10.48 -9.09
CA PHE A 49 -4.60 -9.31 -8.24
C PHE A 49 -4.32 -7.97 -8.97
N ALA A 50 -3.38 -7.95 -9.91
CA ALA A 50 -3.15 -6.77 -10.76
C ALA A 50 -4.39 -6.45 -11.63
N GLY A 51 -5.13 -7.47 -12.06
CA GLY A 51 -6.40 -7.29 -12.76
C GLY A 51 -7.48 -6.63 -11.92
N VAL A 52 -7.51 -6.88 -10.61
CA VAL A 52 -8.44 -6.22 -9.68
C VAL A 52 -8.17 -4.71 -9.66
N PHE A 53 -6.92 -4.30 -9.51
CA PHE A 53 -6.55 -2.88 -9.57
C PHE A 53 -6.65 -2.29 -10.98
N GLY A 54 -6.47 -3.10 -12.03
CA GLY A 54 -6.77 -2.68 -13.40
C GLY A 54 -8.25 -2.31 -13.60
N LYS A 55 -9.18 -3.07 -12.99
CA LYS A 55 -10.62 -2.74 -12.97
C LYS A 55 -10.88 -1.46 -12.18
N ILE A 56 -10.26 -1.28 -11.02
CA ILE A 56 -10.36 -0.04 -10.21
C ILE A 56 -9.88 1.15 -11.02
N ALA A 57 -8.70 1.07 -11.63
CA ALA A 57 -8.15 2.14 -12.47
C ALA A 57 -9.04 2.46 -13.66
N GLN A 58 -9.56 1.44 -14.35
CA GLN A 58 -10.49 1.67 -15.45
C GLN A 58 -11.78 2.36 -14.99
N ALA A 59 -12.36 1.94 -13.87
CA ALA A 59 -13.55 2.57 -13.31
C ALA A 59 -13.28 4.02 -12.89
N TYR A 60 -12.11 4.28 -12.29
CA TYR A 60 -11.67 5.64 -11.94
C TYR A 60 -11.54 6.52 -13.19
N PHE A 61 -10.90 6.02 -14.25
CA PHE A 61 -10.74 6.76 -15.50
C PHE A 61 -12.08 7.06 -16.18
N GLN A 62 -13.04 6.13 -16.09
CA GLN A 62 -14.40 6.35 -16.60
C GLN A 62 -15.13 7.46 -15.83
N ARG A 63 -14.92 7.55 -14.52
CA ARG A 63 -15.59 8.55 -13.67
C ARG A 63 -14.94 9.93 -13.74
N TYR A 64 -13.61 9.98 -13.81
CA TYR A 64 -12.83 11.22 -13.62
C TYR A 64 -11.93 11.60 -14.81
N GLY A 65 -12.02 10.88 -15.94
CA GLY A 65 -11.20 11.12 -17.12
C GLY A 65 -9.83 10.42 -17.07
N ASP A 66 -9.04 10.58 -18.12
CA ASP A 66 -7.71 9.95 -18.22
C ASP A 66 -6.76 10.47 -17.13
N GLN A 67 -6.26 9.55 -16.30
CA GLN A 67 -5.29 9.86 -15.24
C GLN A 67 -3.89 9.32 -15.53
N SER A 68 -3.57 8.99 -16.78
CA SER A 68 -2.26 8.46 -17.16
C SER A 68 -1.09 9.34 -16.71
N ASP A 69 -1.29 10.66 -16.68
CA ASP A 69 -0.29 11.62 -16.20
C ASP A 69 -0.10 11.54 -14.68
N ALA A 70 -1.18 11.46 -13.91
CA ALA A 70 -1.11 11.32 -12.46
C ALA A 70 -0.40 10.01 -12.07
N LEU A 71 -0.78 8.89 -12.68
CA LEU A 71 -0.16 7.59 -12.43
C LEU A 71 1.35 7.61 -12.76
N ALA A 72 1.71 8.22 -13.90
CA ALA A 72 3.12 8.34 -14.31
C ALA A 72 3.94 9.22 -13.36
N MET A 73 3.36 10.31 -12.86
CA MET A 73 4.00 11.20 -11.89
C MET A 73 4.24 10.47 -10.56
N ILE A 74 3.27 9.70 -10.08
CA ILE A 74 3.41 8.88 -8.87
C ILE A 74 4.52 7.84 -9.07
N ALA A 75 4.51 7.07 -10.16
CA ALA A 75 5.54 6.07 -10.43
C ALA A 75 6.94 6.70 -10.48
N ALA A 76 7.10 7.83 -11.18
CA ALA A 76 8.37 8.53 -11.28
C ALA A 76 8.86 9.04 -9.91
N LYS A 77 7.97 9.60 -9.09
CA LYS A 77 8.25 10.00 -7.71
C LYS A 77 8.75 8.81 -6.88
N ASN A 78 8.03 7.69 -6.89
CA ASN A 78 8.35 6.54 -6.03
C ASN A 78 9.70 5.93 -6.41
N HIS A 79 9.94 5.75 -7.71
CA HIS A 79 11.22 5.25 -8.21
C HIS A 79 12.39 6.17 -7.90
N LYS A 80 12.21 7.49 -8.00
CA LYS A 80 13.22 8.48 -7.60
C LYS A 80 13.52 8.41 -6.11
N ASN A 81 12.50 8.34 -5.26
CA ASN A 81 12.67 8.22 -3.80
C ASN A 81 13.41 6.92 -3.41
N GLY A 82 13.28 5.86 -4.20
CA GLY A 82 13.97 4.58 -3.99
C GLY A 82 15.48 4.61 -4.27
N VAL A 83 16.01 5.58 -5.03
CA VAL A 83 17.42 5.59 -5.48
C VAL A 83 18.40 5.56 -4.30
N ASP A 84 18.19 6.45 -3.34
CA ASP A 84 19.08 6.64 -2.20
C ASP A 84 18.77 5.72 -1.02
N ASN A 85 17.64 5.00 -1.06
CA ASN A 85 17.28 4.04 -0.04
C ASN A 85 18.08 2.72 -0.23
N PRO A 86 19.00 2.35 0.68
CA PRO A 86 19.78 1.13 0.56
C PRO A 86 18.95 -0.15 0.64
N TYR A 87 17.72 -0.06 1.15
CA TYR A 87 16.79 -1.19 1.28
C TYR A 87 15.78 -1.29 0.15
N ALA A 88 15.72 -0.31 -0.77
CA ALA A 88 14.82 -0.40 -1.91
C ALA A 88 15.29 -1.47 -2.90
N GLN A 89 14.38 -2.33 -3.35
CA GLN A 89 14.67 -3.35 -4.37
C GLN A 89 15.04 -2.73 -5.72
N MET A 90 14.32 -1.67 -6.11
CA MET A 90 14.60 -0.90 -7.32
C MET A 90 15.19 0.46 -6.95
N ARG A 91 16.46 0.65 -7.30
CA ARG A 91 17.23 1.87 -7.00
C ARG A 91 17.57 2.61 -8.29
N LYS A 92 16.53 2.92 -9.07
CA LYS A 92 16.64 3.54 -10.39
C LYS A 92 15.56 4.61 -10.56
N ASP A 93 15.99 5.82 -10.89
CA ASP A 93 15.09 6.86 -11.37
C ASP A 93 14.71 6.56 -12.83
N PHE A 94 13.44 6.30 -13.08
CA PHE A 94 12.92 6.09 -14.42
C PHE A 94 12.49 7.39 -15.11
N GLY A 95 12.19 8.44 -14.34
CA GLY A 95 11.63 9.69 -14.85
C GLY A 95 10.20 9.56 -15.38
N TYR A 96 9.51 10.71 -15.46
CA TYR A 96 8.12 10.79 -15.91
C TYR A 96 7.93 10.23 -17.33
N GLU A 97 8.79 10.61 -18.29
CA GLU A 97 8.64 10.20 -19.70
C GLU A 97 8.63 8.68 -19.88
N PHE A 98 9.48 7.95 -19.15
CA PHE A 98 9.49 6.50 -19.19
C PHE A 98 8.23 5.90 -18.54
N CYS A 99 7.83 6.44 -17.40
CA CYS A 99 6.65 5.98 -16.67
C CYS A 99 5.35 6.28 -17.43
N ARG A 100 5.33 7.33 -18.26
CA ARG A 100 4.14 7.78 -19.00
C ARG A 100 3.84 6.95 -20.24
N HIS A 101 4.88 6.42 -20.89
CA HIS A 101 4.77 5.76 -22.19
C HIS A 101 4.88 4.24 -22.09
N GLU A 102 4.07 3.55 -22.88
CA GLU A 102 4.24 2.13 -23.10
C GLU A 102 5.55 1.85 -23.86
N SER A 103 6.24 0.81 -23.46
CA SER A 103 7.38 0.27 -24.21
C SER A 103 7.57 -1.21 -23.90
N GLU A 104 8.47 -1.88 -24.60
CA GLU A 104 8.86 -3.26 -24.26
C GLU A 104 9.33 -3.41 -22.80
N LYS A 105 9.90 -2.34 -22.24
CA LYS A 105 10.38 -2.32 -20.84
C LYS A 105 9.31 -1.86 -19.85
N ASN A 106 8.28 -1.16 -20.31
CA ASN A 106 7.14 -0.69 -19.53
C ASN A 106 5.79 -1.05 -20.21
N PRO A 107 5.48 -2.34 -20.43
CA PRO A 107 4.25 -2.74 -21.10
C PRO A 107 3.03 -2.54 -20.19
N PHE A 108 1.84 -2.50 -20.78
CA PHE A 108 0.60 -2.65 -20.01
C PHE A 108 0.53 -4.02 -19.34
N VAL A 109 0.10 -4.04 -18.09
CA VAL A 109 -0.04 -5.24 -17.25
C VAL A 109 -1.52 -5.59 -17.06
N ALA A 110 -2.35 -4.59 -16.71
CA ALA A 110 -3.78 -4.78 -16.48
C ALA A 110 -4.55 -3.48 -16.69
N GLY A 111 -5.49 -3.47 -17.65
CA GLY A 111 -6.24 -2.26 -17.99
C GLY A 111 -5.28 -1.10 -18.35
N PRO A 112 -5.43 0.10 -17.77
CA PRO A 112 -4.55 1.23 -18.02
C PRO A 112 -3.21 1.18 -17.24
N LEU A 113 -2.98 0.16 -16.41
CA LEU A 113 -1.79 0.05 -15.58
C LEU A 113 -0.61 -0.56 -16.36
N LYS A 114 0.53 0.11 -16.33
CA LYS A 114 1.81 -0.33 -16.90
C LYS A 114 2.68 -0.99 -15.85
N ARG A 115 3.81 -1.56 -16.25
CA ARG A 115 4.74 -2.22 -15.31
C ARG A 115 5.22 -1.30 -14.19
N THR A 116 5.50 -0.02 -14.49
CA THR A 116 5.89 0.98 -13.47
C THR A 116 4.75 1.36 -12.54
N ASP A 117 3.50 1.01 -12.88
CA ASP A 117 2.33 1.25 -12.03
C ASP A 117 2.08 0.10 -11.03
N CYS A 118 2.87 -0.97 -11.09
CA CYS A 118 2.73 -2.17 -10.25
C CYS A 118 3.89 -2.28 -9.27
N SER A 119 3.60 -2.58 -8.00
CA SER A 119 4.60 -2.93 -7.00
C SER A 119 5.40 -4.19 -7.38
N LEU A 120 6.59 -4.32 -6.79
CA LEU A 120 7.54 -5.38 -7.10
C LEU A 120 7.27 -6.63 -6.25
N VAL A 121 7.44 -7.79 -6.87
CA VAL A 121 7.59 -9.06 -6.15
C VAL A 121 8.90 -9.00 -5.35
N SER A 122 8.78 -9.05 -4.04
CA SER A 122 9.87 -8.80 -3.09
C SER A 122 9.99 -9.92 -2.06
N ASP A 123 11.22 -10.15 -1.62
CA ASP A 123 11.51 -10.93 -0.42
C ASP A 123 12.01 -9.96 0.65
N GLY A 124 11.58 -10.13 1.90
CA GLY A 124 12.04 -9.23 2.95
C GLY A 124 11.42 -9.48 4.31
N ALA A 125 11.95 -8.79 5.30
CA ALA A 125 11.41 -8.76 6.65
C ALA A 125 11.64 -7.41 7.31
N ALA A 126 10.71 -7.02 8.17
CA ALA A 126 10.81 -5.85 9.04
C ALA A 126 10.39 -6.23 10.46
N ALA A 127 10.99 -5.58 11.46
CA ALA A 127 10.67 -5.82 12.85
C ALA A 127 10.61 -4.52 13.65
N LEU A 128 9.67 -4.46 14.59
CA LEU A 128 9.50 -3.37 15.54
C LEU A 128 9.50 -3.93 16.97
N VAL A 129 10.21 -3.25 17.86
CA VAL A 129 10.10 -3.49 19.30
C VAL A 129 9.15 -2.45 19.87
N LEU A 130 7.97 -2.90 20.29
CA LEU A 130 7.02 -2.08 21.02
C LEU A 130 7.31 -2.20 22.51
N ALA A 131 7.19 -1.10 23.24
CA ALA A 131 7.35 -1.09 24.69
C ALA A 131 6.35 -0.15 25.35
N ASP A 132 6.03 -0.41 26.61
CA ASP A 132 5.31 0.54 27.46
C ASP A 132 6.08 1.88 27.55
N THR A 133 5.37 2.98 27.81
CA THR A 133 5.95 4.32 27.81
C THR A 133 7.12 4.47 28.77
N ALA A 134 7.01 3.91 29.98
CA ALA A 134 8.05 4.02 31.01
C ALA A 134 9.34 3.30 30.63
N THR A 135 9.23 2.20 29.88
CA THR A 135 10.33 1.41 29.36
C THR A 135 10.92 2.08 28.11
N ALA A 136 10.08 2.56 27.19
CA ALA A 136 10.50 3.24 25.97
C ALA A 136 11.33 4.52 26.26
N LEU A 137 10.96 5.30 27.28
CA LEU A 137 11.69 6.52 27.68
C LEU A 137 13.12 6.26 28.19
N LYS A 138 13.46 5.00 28.52
CA LYS A 138 14.82 4.61 28.92
C LYS A 138 15.66 4.10 27.75
N MET A 139 15.07 3.97 26.57
CA MET A 139 15.76 3.47 25.37
C MET A 139 16.44 4.60 24.60
N ARG A 140 17.44 4.24 23.79
CA ARG A 140 18.25 5.19 22.99
C ARG A 140 17.41 6.07 22.05
N ARG A 141 16.34 5.51 21.48
CA ARG A 141 15.37 6.21 20.61
C ARG A 141 13.98 5.63 20.88
N ALA A 142 12.99 6.49 20.93
CA ALA A 142 11.59 6.11 21.09
C ALA A 142 10.71 7.01 20.22
N VAL A 143 9.73 6.41 19.57
CA VAL A 143 8.67 7.10 18.84
C VAL A 143 7.34 6.67 19.47
N ALA A 144 6.52 7.62 19.86
CA ALA A 144 5.23 7.34 20.49
C ALA A 144 4.13 7.23 19.43
N PHE A 145 3.25 6.24 19.57
CA PHE A 145 2.01 6.18 18.80
C PHE A 145 0.99 7.15 19.43
N ARG A 146 0.54 8.14 18.66
CA ARG A 146 -0.54 9.05 19.07
C ARG A 146 -1.91 8.39 18.93
N ALA A 147 -2.11 7.65 17.85
CA ALA A 147 -3.27 6.83 17.61
C ALA A 147 -2.89 5.56 16.85
N ASN A 148 -3.75 4.55 16.95
CA ASN A 148 -3.77 3.38 16.09
C ASN A 148 -5.24 2.99 15.95
N GLU A 149 -5.70 2.84 14.73
CA GLU A 149 -7.09 2.49 14.41
C GLU A 149 -7.11 1.44 13.31
N HIS A 150 -8.13 0.59 13.33
CA HIS A 150 -8.33 -0.48 12.36
C HIS A 150 -9.81 -0.55 12.00
N VAL A 151 -10.08 -0.44 10.70
CA VAL A 151 -11.41 -0.54 10.12
C VAL A 151 -11.41 -1.72 9.16
N GLN A 152 -12.53 -2.44 9.11
CA GLN A 152 -12.77 -3.48 8.11
C GLN A 152 -13.89 -3.02 7.19
N ASP A 153 -13.73 -3.28 5.90
CA ASP A 153 -14.71 -3.01 4.86
C ASP A 153 -15.21 -4.34 4.25
N PHE A 154 -16.25 -4.28 3.42
CA PHE A 154 -16.74 -5.43 2.67
C PHE A 154 -15.68 -5.95 1.71
N LEU A 155 -15.32 -7.22 1.88
CA LEU A 155 -14.38 -7.90 0.98
C LEU A 155 -14.90 -8.00 -0.47
N PRO A 156 -16.17 -8.38 -0.74
CA PRO A 156 -16.70 -8.43 -2.11
C PRO A 156 -16.79 -7.04 -2.71
N MET A 157 -16.21 -6.83 -3.90
CA MET A 157 -16.27 -5.55 -4.58
C MET A 157 -17.69 -5.15 -4.96
N SER A 158 -18.55 -6.12 -5.24
CA SER A 158 -19.96 -5.88 -5.61
C SER A 158 -20.80 -5.21 -4.52
N LYS A 159 -20.31 -5.16 -3.27
CA LYS A 159 -21.03 -4.62 -2.12
C LYS A 159 -20.66 -3.19 -1.72
N ARG A 160 -19.77 -2.54 -2.47
CA ARG A 160 -19.24 -1.21 -2.13
C ARG A 160 -18.87 -0.40 -3.37
N ASP A 161 -18.69 0.90 -3.20
CA ASP A 161 -18.01 1.70 -4.21
C ASP A 161 -16.50 1.47 -4.10
N ILE A 162 -15.95 0.71 -5.05
CA ILE A 162 -14.52 0.38 -5.09
C ILE A 162 -13.60 1.59 -5.28
N LEU A 163 -14.15 2.75 -5.66
CA LEU A 163 -13.39 3.99 -5.83
C LEU A 163 -13.37 4.86 -4.57
N ALA A 164 -14.25 4.59 -3.60
CA ALA A 164 -14.37 5.43 -2.40
C ALA A 164 -13.34 5.08 -1.31
N PHE A 165 -12.82 3.86 -1.30
CA PHE A 165 -11.88 3.38 -0.28
C PHE A 165 -12.37 3.69 1.16
N GLU A 166 -13.68 3.56 1.41
CA GLU A 166 -14.36 4.00 2.63
C GLU A 166 -13.70 3.47 3.92
N GLY A 167 -13.20 2.23 3.89
CA GLY A 167 -12.45 1.66 5.01
C GLY A 167 -11.20 2.46 5.37
N CYS A 168 -10.43 2.91 4.39
CA CYS A 168 -9.25 3.76 4.59
C CYS A 168 -9.65 5.15 5.05
N GLU A 169 -10.66 5.78 4.44
CA GLU A 169 -11.18 7.09 4.85
C GLU A 169 -11.61 7.08 6.33
N HIS A 170 -12.40 6.08 6.72
CA HIS A 170 -12.82 5.90 8.11
C HIS A 170 -11.65 5.65 9.08
N ALA A 171 -10.63 4.90 8.65
CA ALA A 171 -9.45 4.64 9.48
C ALA A 171 -8.65 5.94 9.71
N TRP A 172 -8.43 6.72 8.65
CA TRP A 172 -7.78 8.03 8.72
C TRP A 172 -8.54 9.01 9.62
N ASN A 173 -9.86 9.15 9.41
CA ASN A 173 -10.70 10.02 10.21
C ASN A 173 -10.69 9.65 11.70
N GLN A 174 -10.75 8.36 12.04
CA GLN A 174 -10.67 7.90 13.43
C GLN A 174 -9.28 8.14 14.03
N ALA A 175 -8.20 7.87 13.27
CA ALA A 175 -6.83 8.05 13.73
C ALA A 175 -6.48 9.52 13.99
N LEU A 176 -6.81 10.43 13.05
CA LEU A 176 -6.61 11.87 13.18
C LEU A 176 -7.39 12.42 14.38
N LYS A 177 -8.68 12.06 14.50
CA LYS A 177 -9.53 12.47 15.62
C LYS A 177 -8.99 12.01 16.97
N LYS A 178 -8.55 10.75 17.07
CA LYS A 178 -7.99 10.19 18.32
C LYS A 178 -6.63 10.79 18.66
N ALA A 179 -5.81 11.06 17.66
CA ALA A 179 -4.52 11.72 17.84
C ALA A 179 -4.67 13.22 18.17
N GLY A 180 -5.83 13.82 17.88
CA GLY A 180 -6.08 15.24 18.08
C GLY A 180 -5.31 16.12 17.10
N VAL A 181 -5.11 15.64 15.88
CA VAL A 181 -4.35 16.33 14.81
C VAL A 181 -5.14 16.34 13.51
N THR A 182 -4.69 17.17 12.57
CA THR A 182 -5.20 17.31 11.21
C THR A 182 -4.15 16.88 10.19
N LEU A 183 -4.50 16.85 8.89
CA LEU A 183 -3.55 16.55 7.83
C LEU A 183 -2.40 17.57 7.78
N ASP A 184 -2.67 18.84 8.10
CA ASP A 184 -1.66 19.92 8.10
C ASP A 184 -0.61 19.77 9.21
N ASP A 185 -0.87 18.93 10.22
CA ASP A 185 0.08 18.63 11.29
C ASP A 185 1.08 17.52 10.90
N LEU A 186 0.85 16.84 9.77
CA LEU A 186 1.67 15.72 9.33
C LEU A 186 2.84 16.22 8.47
N SER A 187 4.06 15.87 8.88
CA SER A 187 5.26 16.19 8.11
C SER A 187 5.60 15.13 7.04
N PHE A 188 4.98 13.96 7.13
CA PHE A 188 5.26 12.81 6.27
C PHE A 188 4.14 11.77 6.36
N VAL A 189 3.92 11.04 5.27
CA VAL A 189 2.94 9.94 5.17
C VAL A 189 3.58 8.78 4.40
N GLU A 190 3.48 7.57 4.96
CA GLU A 190 3.65 6.32 4.21
C GLU A 190 2.25 5.78 3.88
N THR A 191 1.95 5.59 2.60
CA THR A 191 0.68 5.05 2.12
C THR A 191 0.87 3.64 1.53
N HIS A 192 -0.20 2.92 1.16
CA HIS A 192 -0.09 1.55 0.66
C HIS A 192 -0.14 1.52 -0.88
N ASP A 193 0.96 1.93 -1.50
CA ASP A 193 1.14 2.11 -2.95
C ASP A 193 1.34 0.81 -3.75
N CYS A 194 0.53 -0.22 -3.47
CA CYS A 194 0.63 -1.51 -4.18
C CYS A 194 0.46 -1.37 -5.71
N PHE A 195 -0.31 -0.35 -6.13
CA PHE A 195 -0.40 0.17 -7.49
C PHE A 195 -0.51 1.69 -7.43
N THR A 196 -0.08 2.41 -8.47
CA THR A 196 -0.15 3.89 -8.51
C THR A 196 -1.58 4.43 -8.40
N ILE A 197 -2.57 3.68 -8.89
CA ILE A 197 -4.00 4.03 -8.70
C ILE A 197 -4.44 3.95 -7.24
N ALA A 198 -3.89 3.01 -6.46
CA ALA A 198 -4.20 2.89 -5.04
C ALA A 198 -3.71 4.12 -4.29
N GLU A 199 -2.45 4.51 -4.55
CA GLU A 199 -1.86 5.70 -3.96
C GLU A 199 -2.60 6.98 -4.37
N LEU A 200 -3.03 7.09 -5.63
CA LEU A 200 -3.84 8.22 -6.08
C LEU A 200 -5.15 8.34 -5.29
N ILE A 201 -5.90 7.24 -5.15
CA ILE A 201 -7.17 7.22 -4.42
C ILE A 201 -6.95 7.48 -2.92
N GLU A 202 -5.85 6.98 -2.34
CA GLU A 202 -5.52 7.19 -0.92
C GLU A 202 -5.20 8.65 -0.56
N TYR A 203 -4.95 9.51 -1.55
CA TYR A 203 -4.74 10.95 -1.34
C TYR A 203 -6.03 11.76 -1.22
N GLU A 204 -7.16 11.20 -1.64
CA GLU A 204 -8.48 11.85 -1.65
C GLU A 204 -9.21 11.70 -0.31
#